data_AF-A0A9X6S6A3-F1
#
_entry.id   AF-A0A9X6S6A3-F1
#
_cell.length_a   1.000
_cell.length_b   1.000
_cell.length_c   1.000
_cell.angle_alpha   90.00
_cell.angle_beta   90.00
_cell.angle_gamma   90.00
#
_symmetry.space_group_name_H-M   'P 1'
#
loop_
_entity.id
_entity.type
_entity.pdbx_description
1 polymer ?
#
loop_
_entity_poly.entity_id
_entity_poly.type
_entity_poly.pdbx_seq_one_letter_code
_entity_poly.pdbx_strand_id
1 'polypeptide(L)'
;VKKQALTSLQVRAIPPVVKTTGISPTMSMNIANECIKLGGVAGRHEIPGVKNFVLDKVDDPGNIEKITADVVASLDNQDLSNGLDLYVTGLTSVTVAVIKYCFDNNIPLTCFHFDVVKKVYIPQEVL
;
A
#
# COMPACT_ATOMS: atom_id res chain seq x y z
N VAL A 1 33.52 61.22 3.21
CA VAL A 1 32.51 60.37 2.54
C VAL A 1 32.82 58.91 2.86
N LYS A 2 31.81 58.16 3.31
CA LYS A 2 31.89 56.75 3.74
C LYS A 2 32.08 55.78 2.55
N LYS A 3 32.66 54.60 2.85
CA LYS A 3 32.45 53.22 2.29
C LYS A 3 33.78 52.53 1.97
N GLN A 4 34.23 51.59 2.83
CA GLN A 4 34.04 50.12 2.74
C GLN A 4 34.90 49.49 1.63
N ALA A 5 36.07 48.92 1.96
CA ALA A 5 36.32 47.53 2.38
C ALA A 5 36.15 46.51 1.23
N LEU A 6 37.20 45.72 0.93
CA LEU A 6 37.20 44.26 1.05
C LEU A 6 38.54 43.64 0.63
N THR A 7 38.81 42.52 1.29
CA THR A 7 40.07 41.82 1.51
C THR A 7 40.26 40.61 0.57
N SER A 8 41.54 40.34 0.28
CA SER A 8 42.20 39.06 -0.09
C SER A 8 41.37 37.92 -0.70
N LEU A 9 41.68 37.58 -1.97
CA LEU A 9 41.39 36.28 -2.58
C LEU A 9 42.27 35.18 -1.93
N GLN A 10 41.67 34.29 -1.13
CA GLN A 10 42.27 32.99 -0.80
C GLN A 10 41.72 31.93 -1.75
N VAL A 11 42.61 31.38 -2.59
CA VAL A 11 42.36 30.18 -3.42
C VAL A 11 42.20 28.99 -2.47
N ARG A 12 41.02 28.35 -2.46
CA ARG A 12 40.76 27.15 -1.65
C ARG A 12 41.34 25.92 -2.34
N ALA A 13 42.09 25.13 -1.58
CA ALA A 13 42.70 23.86 -1.97
C ALA A 13 41.65 22.76 -2.22
N ILE A 14 41.95 21.87 -3.17
CA ILE A 14 41.19 20.65 -3.47
C ILE A 14 41.58 19.59 -2.42
N PRO A 15 40.63 18.97 -1.69
CA PRO A 15 40.95 17.89 -0.76
C PRO A 15 41.27 16.57 -1.51
N PRO A 16 42.11 15.68 -0.94
CA PRO A 16 42.53 14.45 -1.59
C PRO A 16 41.39 13.43 -1.67
N VAL A 17 41.34 12.68 -2.78
CA VAL A 17 40.44 11.54 -2.99
C VAL A 17 40.76 10.44 -1.96
N VAL A 18 39.85 10.21 -1.01
CA VAL A 18 39.88 9.04 -0.14
C VAL A 18 39.44 7.82 -0.95
N LYS A 19 40.36 6.89 -1.20
CA LYS A 19 40.03 5.54 -1.68
C LYS A 19 39.56 4.71 -0.47
N THR A 20 38.25 4.53 -0.32
CA THR A 20 37.71 3.48 0.56
C THR A 20 37.61 2.17 -0.21
N THR A 21 38.54 1.27 0.10
CA THR A 21 38.48 -0.14 -0.28
C THR A 21 37.42 -0.86 0.55
N GLY A 22 36.44 -1.46 -0.14
CA GLY A 22 35.75 -2.69 0.22
C GLY A 22 35.11 -2.80 1.60
N ILE A 23 33.82 -2.43 1.70
CA ILE A 23 32.85 -3.12 2.56
C ILE A 23 31.52 -3.13 1.79
N SER A 24 31.02 -4.32 1.46
CA SER A 24 29.73 -4.50 0.78
C SER A 24 28.62 -3.86 1.62
N PRO A 25 27.78 -2.96 1.08
CA PRO A 25 26.63 -2.48 1.81
C PRO A 25 25.63 -3.63 1.86
N THR A 26 25.49 -4.24 3.04
CA THR A 26 24.31 -5.01 3.41
C THR A 26 23.08 -4.17 3.07
N MET A 27 22.16 -4.74 2.28
CA MET A 27 20.85 -4.17 2.00
C MET A 27 20.26 -3.58 3.28
N SER A 28 20.17 -2.26 3.34
CA SER A 28 19.28 -1.59 4.27
C SER A 28 17.86 -2.00 3.87
N MET A 29 17.28 -2.97 4.58
CA MET A 29 15.84 -3.16 4.56
C MET A 29 15.24 -1.85 5.11
N ASN A 30 14.73 -1.02 4.21
CA ASN A 30 13.65 -0.11 4.58
C ASN A 30 12.55 -1.01 5.16
N ILE A 31 12.30 -0.94 6.46
CA ILE A 31 11.06 -1.47 7.02
C ILE A 31 9.96 -0.53 6.54
N ALA A 32 9.54 -0.72 5.30
CA ALA A 32 8.27 -0.22 4.84
C ALA A 32 7.23 -1.01 5.65
N ASN A 33 6.51 -0.31 6.50
CA ASN A 33 5.29 -0.82 7.10
C ASN A 33 4.33 -1.17 5.95
N GLU A 34 4.28 -2.45 5.55
CA GLU A 34 3.47 -2.88 4.41
C GLU A 34 1.97 -2.87 4.76
N CYS A 35 1.14 -2.39 3.84
CA CYS A 35 -0.30 -2.59 3.88
C CYS A 35 -0.63 -4.09 3.90
N ILE A 36 -1.71 -4.47 4.58
CA ILE A 36 -2.20 -5.85 4.48
C ILE A 36 -2.76 -6.09 3.07
N LYS A 37 -2.54 -7.29 2.50
CA LYS A 37 -3.00 -7.64 1.15
C LYS A 37 -4.08 -8.71 1.24
N LEU A 38 -5.30 -8.39 0.82
CA LEU A 38 -6.46 -9.29 0.87
C LEU A 38 -7.19 -9.33 -0.47
N GLY A 39 -7.66 -10.51 -0.89
CA GLY A 39 -8.64 -10.63 -1.95
C GLY A 39 -10.06 -10.36 -1.45
N GLY A 40 -10.98 -9.90 -2.30
CA GLY A 40 -12.37 -9.64 -1.88
C GLY A 40 -13.10 -10.91 -1.41
N VAL A 41 -13.30 -11.88 -2.31
CA VAL A 41 -13.95 -13.17 -2.03
C VAL A 41 -13.10 -14.30 -2.60
N ALA A 42 -12.85 -15.33 -1.80
CA ALA A 42 -12.05 -16.48 -2.21
C ALA A 42 -12.66 -17.26 -3.39
N GLY A 43 -11.80 -17.98 -4.13
CA GLY A 43 -12.20 -18.89 -5.20
C GLY A 43 -12.74 -18.25 -6.48
N ARG A 44 -12.82 -16.90 -6.56
CA ARG A 44 -13.27 -16.19 -7.77
C ARG A 44 -12.16 -15.86 -8.75
N HIS A 45 -10.96 -15.56 -8.25
CA HIS A 45 -9.78 -15.27 -9.05
C HIS A 45 -8.53 -15.78 -8.34
N GLU A 46 -7.57 -16.30 -9.11
CA GLU A 46 -6.21 -16.52 -8.60
C GLU A 46 -5.47 -15.18 -8.57
N ILE A 47 -5.00 -14.79 -7.40
CA ILE A 47 -4.24 -13.56 -7.19
C ILE A 47 -2.82 -13.95 -6.76
N PRO A 48 -1.81 -13.79 -7.63
CA PRO A 48 -0.43 -14.14 -7.29
C PRO A 48 0.06 -13.38 -6.04
N GLY A 49 0.52 -14.11 -5.03
CA GLY A 49 1.07 -13.53 -3.81
C GLY A 49 0.06 -13.12 -2.74
N VAL A 50 -1.25 -13.28 -2.98
CA VAL A 50 -2.31 -13.02 -2.00
C VAL A 50 -2.95 -14.33 -1.57
N LYS A 51 -2.84 -14.64 -0.28
CA LYS A 51 -3.33 -15.91 0.31
C LYS A 51 -4.63 -15.75 1.07
N ASN A 52 -4.86 -14.55 1.61
CA ASN A 52 -5.98 -14.25 2.50
C ASN A 52 -7.04 -13.46 1.76
N PHE A 53 -8.29 -13.62 2.18
CA PHE A 53 -9.44 -12.96 1.60
C PHE A 53 -10.26 -12.29 2.70
N VAL A 54 -10.99 -11.22 2.35
CA VAL A 54 -11.94 -10.59 3.26
C VAL A 54 -13.05 -11.60 3.58
N LEU A 55 -13.57 -12.31 2.57
CA LEU A 55 -14.58 -13.35 2.75
C LEU A 55 -14.19 -14.64 2.02
N ASP A 56 -14.40 -15.79 2.65
CA ASP A 56 -14.20 -17.09 1.98
C ASP A 56 -15.32 -17.40 0.99
N LYS A 57 -16.55 -16.95 1.28
CA LYS A 57 -17.74 -17.21 0.47
C LYS A 57 -18.80 -16.13 0.72
N VAL A 58 -19.65 -15.92 -0.28
CA VAL A 58 -20.92 -15.19 -0.14
C VAL A 58 -22.05 -16.08 -0.64
N ASP A 59 -22.98 -16.44 0.24
CA ASP A 59 -24.12 -17.32 -0.09
C ASP A 59 -25.23 -16.59 -0.85
N ASP A 60 -25.60 -15.40 -0.38
CA ASP A 60 -26.62 -14.54 -1.00
C ASP A 60 -26.02 -13.17 -1.32
N PRO A 61 -25.63 -12.91 -2.58
CA PRO A 61 -25.10 -11.61 -3.01
C PRO A 61 -26.06 -10.42 -2.84
N GLY A 62 -27.37 -10.69 -2.70
CA GLY A 62 -28.41 -9.67 -2.50
C GLY A 62 -28.60 -9.26 -1.05
N ASN A 63 -28.08 -10.04 -0.09
CA ASN A 63 -28.17 -9.72 1.33
C ASN A 63 -27.04 -8.76 1.74
N ILE A 64 -27.23 -7.48 1.40
CA ILE A 64 -26.23 -6.42 1.62
C ILE A 64 -25.92 -6.24 3.11
N GLU A 65 -26.92 -6.37 3.98
CA GLU A 65 -26.75 -6.24 5.44
C GLU A 65 -25.82 -7.33 5.97
N LYS A 66 -26.05 -8.59 5.59
CA LYS A 66 -25.19 -9.70 5.99
C LYS A 66 -23.78 -9.55 5.45
N ILE A 67 -23.62 -9.19 4.17
CA ILE A 67 -22.30 -8.96 3.56
C ILE A 67 -21.53 -7.88 4.33
N THR A 68 -22.21 -6.78 4.69
CA THR A 68 -21.60 -5.70 5.45
C THR A 68 -21.14 -6.18 6.83
N ALA A 69 -21.99 -6.93 7.54
CA ALA A 69 -21.65 -7.49 8.85
C ALA A 69 -20.48 -8.49 8.78
N ASP A 70 -20.47 -9.37 7.77
CA ASP A 70 -19.39 -10.35 7.58
C ASP A 70 -18.05 -9.64 7.27
N VAL A 71 -18.07 -8.56 6.46
CA VAL A 71 -16.88 -7.76 6.15
C VAL A 71 -16.33 -7.10 7.41
N VAL A 72 -17.20 -6.47 8.22
CA VAL A 72 -16.80 -5.85 9.49
C VAL A 72 -16.15 -6.89 10.40
N ALA A 73 -16.81 -8.02 10.62
CA ALA A 73 -16.30 -9.10 11.46
C ALA A 73 -14.96 -9.65 10.98
N SER A 74 -14.73 -9.71 9.66
CA SER A 74 -13.46 -10.15 9.10
C SER A 74 -12.34 -9.14 9.33
N LEU A 75 -12.61 -7.85 9.08
CA LEU A 75 -11.60 -6.78 9.13
C LEU A 75 -11.26 -6.33 10.55
N ASP A 76 -12.20 -6.41 11.50
CA ASP A 76 -11.95 -6.10 12.92
C ASP A 76 -10.89 -7.02 13.56
N ASN A 77 -10.65 -8.19 12.97
CA ASN A 77 -9.63 -9.14 13.42
C ASN A 77 -8.25 -8.93 12.78
N GLN A 78 -8.09 -7.91 11.93
CA GLN A 78 -6.84 -7.63 11.21
C GLN A 78 -6.14 -6.39 11.79
N ASP A 79 -4.80 -6.39 11.79
CA ASP A 79 -4.04 -5.16 12.02
C ASP A 79 -3.96 -4.35 10.72
N LEU A 80 -4.79 -3.31 10.64
CA LEU A 80 -4.92 -2.43 9.47
C LEU A 80 -4.25 -1.07 9.68
N SER A 81 -3.37 -0.95 10.67
CA SER A 81 -2.70 0.32 11.04
C SER A 81 -1.93 0.96 9.89
N ASN A 82 -1.42 0.15 8.94
CA ASN A 82 -0.68 0.61 7.77
C ASN A 82 -1.54 0.74 6.50
N GLY A 83 -2.80 0.32 6.54
CA GLY A 83 -3.70 0.31 5.39
C GLY A 83 -4.01 -1.07 4.81
N LEU A 84 -4.90 -1.08 3.81
CA LEU A 84 -5.42 -2.26 3.13
C LEU A 84 -5.23 -2.15 1.61
N ASP A 85 -4.57 -3.14 1.03
CA ASP A 85 -4.52 -3.42 -0.40
C ASP A 85 -5.58 -4.48 -0.74
N LEU A 86 -6.73 -4.04 -1.26
CA LEU A 86 -7.85 -4.90 -1.63
C LEU A 86 -7.77 -5.33 -3.09
N TYR A 87 -7.57 -6.62 -3.34
CA TYR A 87 -7.63 -7.21 -4.68
C TYR A 87 -9.08 -7.54 -5.03
N VAL A 88 -9.65 -6.77 -5.96
CA VAL A 88 -11.06 -6.84 -6.31
C VAL A 88 -11.36 -8.12 -7.10
N THR A 89 -12.38 -8.87 -6.67
CA THR A 89 -12.74 -10.21 -7.19
C THR A 89 -14.16 -10.27 -7.77
N GLY A 90 -14.73 -9.11 -8.14
CA GLY A 90 -15.94 -9.04 -8.96
C GLY A 90 -17.28 -9.05 -8.23
N LEU A 91 -17.31 -8.90 -6.90
CA LEU A 91 -18.56 -8.69 -6.15
C LEU A 91 -18.61 -7.27 -5.57
N THR A 92 -19.34 -6.39 -6.26
CA THR A 92 -19.42 -4.96 -5.95
C THR A 92 -19.91 -4.68 -4.53
N SER A 93 -20.87 -5.46 -4.01
CA SER A 93 -21.38 -5.29 -2.64
C SER A 93 -20.30 -5.51 -1.57
N VAL A 94 -19.38 -6.46 -1.78
CA VAL A 94 -18.23 -6.67 -0.89
C VAL A 94 -17.25 -5.51 -1.01
N THR A 95 -16.91 -5.08 -2.22
CA THR A 95 -16.01 -3.94 -2.44
C THR A 95 -16.55 -2.66 -1.79
N VAL A 96 -17.84 -2.35 -1.94
CA VAL A 96 -18.47 -1.19 -1.31
C VAL A 96 -18.47 -1.30 0.21
N ALA A 97 -18.74 -2.48 0.77
CA ALA A 97 -18.67 -2.70 2.21
C ALA A 97 -17.25 -2.49 2.77
N VAL A 98 -16.21 -2.96 2.07
CA VAL A 98 -14.81 -2.72 2.46
C VAL A 98 -14.45 -1.24 2.37
N ILE A 99 -14.83 -0.55 1.29
CA ILE A 99 -14.62 0.90 1.14
C ILE A 99 -15.25 1.65 2.31
N LYS A 100 -16.50 1.34 2.64
CA LYS A 100 -17.20 1.97 3.76
C LYS A 100 -16.47 1.70 5.09
N TYR A 101 -16.08 0.46 5.35
CA TYR A 101 -15.35 0.09 6.57
C TYR A 101 -14.04 0.87 6.70
N CYS A 102 -13.24 0.92 5.64
CA CYS A 102 -11.96 1.65 5.64
C CYS A 102 -12.18 3.15 5.84
N PHE A 103 -13.18 3.72 5.17
CA PHE A 103 -13.55 5.14 5.30
C PHE A 103 -13.95 5.48 6.74
N ASP A 104 -14.86 4.72 7.34
CA ASP A 104 -15.36 4.97 8.69
C ASP A 104 -14.26 4.86 9.77
N ASN A 105 -13.22 4.06 9.51
CA ASN A 105 -12.11 3.82 10.43
C ASN A 105 -10.82 4.59 10.07
N ASN A 106 -10.85 5.49 9.08
CA ASN A 106 -9.68 6.23 8.56
C ASN A 106 -8.50 5.33 8.17
N ILE A 107 -8.80 4.19 7.53
CA ILE A 107 -7.79 3.23 7.06
C ILE A 107 -7.47 3.54 5.59
N PRO A 108 -6.19 3.77 5.23
CA PRO A 108 -5.78 3.92 3.84
C PRO A 108 -6.17 2.69 3.01
N LEU A 109 -6.82 2.89 1.87
CA LEU A 109 -7.31 1.81 1.01
C LEU A 109 -6.80 1.98 -0.41
N THR A 110 -6.19 0.91 -0.95
CA THR A 110 -5.88 0.78 -2.37
C THR A 110 -6.66 -0.40 -2.94
N CYS A 111 -7.49 -0.16 -3.95
CA CYS A 111 -8.18 -1.19 -4.70
C CYS A 111 -7.34 -1.63 -5.91
N PHE A 112 -7.04 -2.91 -6.01
CA PHE A 112 -6.30 -3.51 -7.13
C PHE A 112 -7.28 -4.20 -8.09
N HIS A 113 -7.32 -3.70 -9.33
CA HIS A 113 -8.21 -4.19 -10.38
C HIS A 113 -7.44 -5.04 -11.39
N PHE A 114 -7.95 -6.23 -11.72
CA PHE A 114 -7.30 -7.10 -12.69
C PHE A 114 -7.52 -6.61 -14.13
N ASP A 115 -6.43 -6.30 -14.83
CA ASP A 115 -6.42 -6.02 -16.26
C ASP A 115 -6.35 -7.34 -17.05
N VAL A 116 -7.45 -7.69 -17.70
CA VAL A 116 -7.56 -8.93 -18.49
C VAL A 116 -6.71 -8.94 -19.76
N VAL A 117 -6.30 -7.78 -20.27
CA VAL A 117 -5.47 -7.63 -21.47
C VAL A 117 -4.00 -7.82 -21.10
N LYS A 118 -3.54 -7.12 -20.06
CA LYS A 118 -2.14 -7.14 -19.61
C LYS A 118 -1.82 -8.26 -18.62
N LYS A 119 -2.84 -8.89 -18.04
CA LYS A 119 -2.73 -9.91 -16.98
C LYS A 119 -2.00 -9.39 -15.73
N VAL A 120 -2.25 -8.14 -15.36
CA VAL A 120 -1.66 -7.48 -14.17
C VAL A 120 -2.75 -6.82 -13.33
N TYR A 121 -2.46 -6.56 -12.05
CA TYR A 121 -3.33 -5.77 -11.20
C TYR A 121 -2.93 -4.29 -11.24
N ILE A 122 -3.91 -3.41 -11.42
CA ILE A 122 -3.74 -1.95 -11.48
C ILE A 122 -4.25 -1.36 -10.16
N PRO A 123 -3.41 -0.60 -9.42
CA PRO A 123 -3.83 0.04 -8.18
C PRO A 123 -4.70 1.27 -8.43
N GLN A 124 -5.68 1.47 -7.56
CA GLN A 124 -6.50 2.67 -7.44
C GLN A 124 -6.53 3.07 -5.96
N GLU A 125 -5.89 4.19 -5.62
CA GLU A 125 -5.99 4.79 -4.28
C GLU A 125 -7.40 5.34 -4.06
N VAL A 126 -7.98 5.03 -2.90
CA VAL A 126 -9.28 5.55 -2.45
C VAL A 126 -9.00 6.59 -1.37
N LEU A 127 -9.12 7.87 -1.75
CA LEU A 127 -8.85 9.05 -0.92
C LEU A 127 -10.09 9.52 -0.15
#